data_AF-A0A419AYW6-F1
#
_entry.id   AF-A0A419AYW6-F1
#
_cell.length_a   1.000
_cell.length_b   1.000
_cell.length_c   1.000
_cell.angle_alpha   90.00
_cell.angle_beta   90.00
_cell.angle_gamma   90.00
#
_symmetry.space_group_name_H-M   'P 1'
#
loop_
_entity.id
_entity.type
_entity.pdbx_description
1 polymer ?
#
loop_
_entity_poly.entity_id
_entity_poly.type
_entity_poly.pdbx_seq_one_letter_code
_entity_poly.pdbx_strand_id
1 'polypeptide(L)'
;MRVLLVYCPECGTAAKVRKTNRKHPKIADLYCACSNVECGHTFVMNLTFSHTLSPSAMTHGHLLKGMIDAIAPDKRQDMIDMLTQVQADAKRVEKKPEPENTVVAMRPRAKG
;
A
#
# COMPACT_ATOMS: atom_id res chain seq x y z
N MET A 1 -12.75 1.91 -10.14
CA MET A 1 -11.33 1.74 -10.51
C MET A 1 -10.77 3.08 -10.96
N ARG A 2 -9.62 3.52 -10.45
CA ARG A 2 -8.95 4.75 -10.93
C ARG A 2 -7.91 4.34 -11.99
N VAL A 3 -7.94 5.00 -13.14
CA VAL A 3 -7.01 4.77 -14.25
C VAL A 3 -6.06 5.97 -14.33
N LEU A 4 -4.77 5.73 -14.59
CA LEU A 4 -3.81 6.80 -14.82
C LEU A 4 -4.23 7.58 -16.08
N LEU A 5 -4.55 8.86 -15.91
CA LEU A 5 -4.90 9.77 -17.00
C LEU A 5 -3.75 10.75 -17.22
N VAL A 6 -3.29 10.83 -18.47
CA VAL A 6 -2.23 11.75 -18.89
C VAL A 6 -2.89 13.01 -19.44
N TYR A 7 -2.38 14.18 -19.06
CA TYR A 7 -2.86 15.47 -19.57
C TYR A 7 -1.86 16.05 -20.57
N CYS A 8 -2.39 16.70 -21.60
CA CYS A 8 -1.59 17.44 -22.57
C CYS A 8 -1.00 18.70 -21.91
N PRO A 9 0.31 18.96 -22.04
CA PRO A 9 0.93 20.14 -21.45
C PRO A 9 0.46 21.46 -22.07
N GLU A 10 0.03 21.43 -23.34
CA GLU A 10 -0.36 22.64 -24.08
C GLU A 10 -1.80 23.09 -23.80
N CYS A 11 -2.75 22.16 -23.81
CA CYS A 11 -4.18 22.48 -23.71
C CYS A 11 -4.86 21.92 -22.46
N GLY A 12 -4.15 21.15 -21.64
CA GLY A 12 -4.71 20.52 -20.43
C GLY A 12 -5.74 19.42 -20.69
N THR A 13 -6.12 19.14 -21.95
CA THR A 13 -7.05 18.05 -22.27
C THR A 13 -6.40 16.68 -22.06
N ALA A 14 -7.23 15.66 -21.83
CA ALA A 14 -6.77 14.28 -21.69
C ALA A 14 -6.02 13.80 -22.95
N ALA A 15 -4.90 13.12 -22.78
CA ALA A 15 -4.14 12.51 -23.85
C ALA A 15 -4.28 10.98 -23.82
N LYS A 16 -4.31 10.36 -25.00
CA LYS A 16 -4.38 8.92 -25.18
C LYS A 16 -2.98 8.35 -25.41
N VAL A 17 -2.58 7.37 -24.61
CA VAL A 17 -1.34 6.62 -24.82
C VAL A 17 -1.50 5.69 -26.03
N ARG A 18 -0.63 5.84 -27.03
CA ARG A 18 -0.61 5.02 -28.25
C ARG A 18 0.36 3.85 -28.15
N LYS A 19 1.52 4.08 -27.55
CA LYS A 19 2.57 3.09 -27.39
C LYS A 19 3.30 3.31 -26.07
N THR A 20 3.63 2.22 -25.40
CA THR A 20 4.47 2.23 -24.20
C THR A 20 5.76 1.50 -24.54
N ASN A 21 6.88 2.22 -24.53
CA ASN A 21 8.20 1.64 -24.70
C ASN A 21 8.84 1.39 -23.33
N ARG A 22 8.94 0.12 -22.93
CA ARG A 22 9.52 -0.26 -21.64
C ARG A 22 11.03 -0.46 -21.79
N LYS A 23 11.82 0.42 -21.20
CA LYS A 23 13.30 0.33 -21.20
C LYS A 23 13.81 -0.50 -20.01
N HIS A 24 13.18 -0.33 -18.86
CA HIS A 24 13.54 -1.00 -17.62
C HIS A 24 12.26 -1.28 -16.82
N PRO A 25 12.22 -2.25 -15.89
CA PRO A 25 11.06 -2.48 -15.01
C PRO A 25 10.54 -1.23 -14.28
N LYS A 26 11.41 -0.21 -14.12
CA LYS A 26 11.14 1.05 -13.42
C LYS A 26 11.03 2.27 -14.34
N ILE A 27 11.28 2.13 -15.64
CA ILE A 27 11.36 3.25 -16.59
C ILE A 27 10.65 2.88 -17.89
N ALA A 28 9.66 3.67 -18.27
CA ALA A 28 8.95 3.53 -19.54
C ALA A 28 8.72 4.89 -20.19
N ASP A 29 8.80 4.92 -21.53
CA ASP A 29 8.40 6.08 -22.32
C ASP A 29 6.99 5.85 -22.86
N LEU A 30 6.12 6.82 -22.67
CA LEU A 30 4.72 6.84 -23.12
C LEU A 30 4.61 7.78 -24.31
N TYR A 31 4.24 7.24 -25.47
CA TYR A 31 3.92 8.03 -26.65
C TYR A 31 2.44 8.37 -26.62
N CYS A 32 2.15 9.65 -26.46
CA CYS A 32 0.81 10.19 -26.22
C CYS A 32 0.35 11.04 -27.40
N ALA A 33 -0.95 11.02 -27.66
CA ALA A 33 -1.61 11.93 -28.58
C ALA A 33 -2.78 12.61 -27.86
N CYS A 34 -2.87 13.93 -27.94
CA CYS A 34 -3.95 14.69 -27.35
C CYS A 34 -5.31 14.26 -27.95
N SER A 35 -6.36 14.20 -27.12
CA SER A 35 -7.71 13.89 -27.60
C SER A 35 -8.37 15.06 -28.34
N ASN A 36 -7.97 16.30 -28.02
CA ASN A 36 -8.47 17.48 -28.69
C ASN A 36 -7.87 17.57 -30.10
N VAL A 37 -8.74 17.49 -31.11
CA VAL A 37 -8.38 17.53 -32.53
C VAL A 37 -7.77 18.88 -32.91
N GLU A 38 -8.21 19.97 -32.29
CA GLU A 38 -7.65 21.31 -32.54
C GLU A 38 -6.23 21.44 -31.99
N CYS A 39 -5.93 20.76 -30.88
CA CYS A 39 -4.58 20.76 -30.32
C CYS A 39 -3.65 19.84 -31.12
N GLY A 40 -4.09 18.62 -31.45
CA GLY A 40 -3.33 17.66 -32.26
C GLY A 40 -1.97 17.25 -31.68
N HIS A 41 -1.64 17.67 -30.46
CA HIS A 41 -0.29 17.53 -29.92
C HIS A 41 0.08 16.07 -29.67
N THR A 42 1.19 15.64 -30.24
CA THR A 42 1.78 14.31 -30.02
C THR A 42 3.11 14.48 -29.28
N PHE A 43 3.24 13.80 -28.15
CA PHE A 43 4.35 14.01 -27.25
C PHE A 43 4.77 12.71 -26.55
N VAL A 44 5.97 12.72 -25.99
CA VAL A 44 6.52 11.59 -25.22
C VAL A 44 6.63 12.00 -23.76
N MET A 45 6.17 11.16 -22.86
CA MET A 45 6.35 11.31 -21.41
C MET A 45 7.15 10.16 -20.84
N ASN A 46 8.06 10.45 -19.90
CA ASN A 46 8.80 9.42 -19.17
C ASN A 46 8.08 9.09 -17.86
N LEU A 47 7.64 7.85 -17.73
CA LEU A 47 7.11 7.30 -16.50
C LEU A 47 8.25 6.58 -15.76
N THR A 48 8.65 7.15 -14.63
CA THR A 48 9.77 6.66 -13.82
C THR A 48 9.33 6.35 -12.41
N PHE A 49 9.78 5.21 -11.88
CA PHE A 49 9.67 4.91 -10.47
C PHE A 49 10.60 5.84 -9.69
N SER A 50 10.06 6.59 -8.73
CA SER A 50 10.84 7.49 -7.88
C SER A 50 11.39 6.75 -6.66
N HIS A 51 10.54 6.47 -5.67
CA HIS A 51 10.93 5.81 -4.44
C HIS A 51 9.73 5.07 -3.81
N THR A 52 10.04 4.17 -2.89
CA THR A 52 9.05 3.39 -2.15
C THR A 52 8.67 4.13 -0.86
N LEU A 53 7.39 4.44 -0.66
CA LEU A 53 6.91 5.02 0.61
C LEU A 53 6.74 3.95 1.70
N SER A 54 6.23 2.78 1.32
CA SER A 54 6.11 1.62 2.18
C SER A 54 6.58 0.38 1.40
N PRO A 55 7.55 -0.38 1.93
CA PRO A 55 8.11 -1.53 1.24
C PRO A 55 7.02 -2.54 0.88
N SER A 56 7.22 -3.29 -0.19
CA SER A 56 6.30 -4.39 -0.53
C SER A 56 6.39 -5.47 0.54
N ALA A 57 5.26 -6.11 0.90
CA ALA A 57 5.21 -7.30 1.76
C ALA A 57 6.18 -8.40 1.27
N MET A 58 6.39 -8.49 -0.05
CA MET A 58 7.34 -9.43 -0.66
C MET A 58 8.81 -9.11 -0.29
N THR A 59 9.13 -7.85 -0.03
CA THR A 59 10.48 -7.40 0.34
C THR A 59 10.70 -7.29 1.85
N HIS A 60 9.65 -7.40 2.68
CA HIS A 60 9.78 -7.30 4.14
C HIS A 60 10.70 -8.38 4.72
N GLY A 61 10.58 -9.63 4.26
CA GLY A 61 11.43 -10.72 4.75
C GLY A 61 12.92 -10.50 4.50
N HIS A 62 13.27 -9.95 3.34
CA HIS A 62 14.66 -9.64 3.01
C HIS A 62 15.20 -8.46 3.83
N LEU A 63 14.38 -7.43 4.07
CA LEU A 63 14.74 -6.32 4.95
C LEU A 63 14.98 -6.79 6.38
N LEU A 64 14.05 -7.57 6.94
CA LEU A 64 14.16 -8.12 8.29
C LEU A 64 15.38 -9.03 8.42
N LYS A 65 15.63 -9.89 7.42
CA LYS A 65 16.82 -10.74 7.40
C LYS A 65 18.10 -9.89 7.40
N GLY A 66 18.18 -8.85 6.56
CA GLY A 66 19.32 -7.95 6.54
C GLY A 66 19.54 -7.23 7.89
N MET A 67 18.46 -6.85 8.58
CA MET A 67 18.55 -6.29 9.93
C MET A 67 19.07 -7.32 10.94
N ILE A 68 18.59 -8.57 10.88
CA ILE A 68 19.07 -9.67 11.73
C ILE A 68 20.55 -9.96 11.48
N ASP A 69 20.98 -9.96 10.22
CA ASP A 69 22.37 -10.20 9.84
C ASP A 69 23.31 -9.08 10.35
N ALA A 70 22.83 -7.84 10.39
CA ALA A 70 23.57 -6.69 10.91
C ALA A 70 23.69 -6.65 12.44
N ILE A 71 22.92 -7.47 13.17
CA ILE A 71 23.00 -7.58 14.63
C ILE A 71 24.15 -8.50 15.03
N ALA A 72 24.98 -8.02 15.96
CA ALA A 72 26.07 -8.78 16.56
C ALA A 72 25.55 -10.12 17.12
N PRO A 73 26.24 -11.26 16.88
CA PRO A 73 25.75 -12.60 17.22
C PRO A 73 25.30 -12.73 18.68
N ASP A 74 26.06 -12.10 19.56
CA ASP A 74 25.93 -12.04 21.01
C ASP A 74 24.63 -11.36 21.49
N LYS A 75 24.02 -10.49 20.67
CA LYS A 75 22.76 -9.79 21.01
C LYS A 75 21.51 -10.41 20.39
N ARG A 76 21.66 -11.46 19.58
CA ARG A 76 20.52 -12.10 18.89
C ARG A 76 19.61 -12.82 19.88
N GLN A 77 20.18 -13.40 20.94
CA GLN A 77 19.41 -14.13 21.93
C GLN A 77 18.47 -13.21 22.72
N ASP A 78 18.98 -12.05 23.17
CA ASP A 78 18.17 -11.04 23.86
C ASP A 78 16.96 -10.59 23.02
N MET A 79 17.14 -10.43 21.71
CA MET A 79 16.03 -10.07 20.81
C MET A 79 15.01 -11.19 20.63
N ILE A 80 15.44 -12.44 20.57
CA ILE A 80 14.54 -13.59 20.51
C ILE A 80 13.66 -13.62 21.77
N ASP A 81 14.27 -13.40 22.93
CA ASP A 81 13.57 -13.36 24.21
C ASP A 81 12.53 -12.22 24.25
N MET A 82 12.91 -11.02 23.79
CA MET A 82 11.99 -9.88 23.67
C MET A 82 10.81 -10.16 22.72
N LEU A 83 11.06 -10.75 21.54
CA LEU A 83 10.00 -11.09 20.59
C LEU A 83 9.04 -12.15 21.16
N THR A 84 9.59 -13.12 21.90
CA THR A 84 8.79 -14.18 22.54
C THR A 84 7.87 -13.61 23.62
N GLN A 85 8.34 -12.64 24.40
CA GLN A 85 7.53 -11.93 25.41
C GLN A 85 6.36 -11.17 24.76
N VAL A 86 6.60 -10.44 23.67
CA VAL A 86 5.54 -9.71 22.94
C VAL A 86 4.46 -10.66 22.40
N GLN A 87 4.84 -11.86 21.95
CA GLN A 87 3.87 -12.87 21.50
C GLN A 87 3.03 -13.44 22.65
N ALA A 88 3.64 -13.60 23.83
CA ALA A 88 2.92 -14.04 25.03
C ALA A 88 1.87 -13.01 25.48
N ASP A 89 2.21 -11.72 25.39
CA ASP A 89 1.30 -10.63 25.72
C ASP A 89 0.16 -10.47 24.70
N ALA A 90 0.44 -10.65 23.40
CA ALA A 90 -0.59 -10.61 22.35
C ALA A 90 -1.64 -11.72 22.52
N LYS A 91 -1.23 -12.94 22.87
CA LYS A 91 -2.16 -14.07 23.18
C LYS A 91 -3.00 -13.82 24.43
N ARG A 92 -2.56 -12.94 25.33
CA ARG A 92 -3.30 -12.60 26.55
C ARG A 92 -4.50 -11.69 26.26
N VAL A 93 -4.44 -10.90 25.18
CA VAL A 93 -5.53 -10.01 24.74
C VAL A 93 -6.65 -10.79 24.02
N GLU A 94 -6.33 -11.82 23.24
CA GLU A 94 -7.31 -12.68 22.55
C GLU A 94 -8.14 -13.56 23.51
N LYS A 95 -7.70 -13.74 24.77
CA LYS A 95 -8.37 -14.62 25.75
C LYS A 95 -9.41 -13.93 26.65
N LYS A 96 -9.74 -12.65 26.43
CA LYS A 96 -10.77 -11.97 27.25
C LYS A 96 -12.15 -12.57 26.95
N PRO A 97 -12.84 -13.20 27.93
CA PRO A 97 -14.17 -13.77 27.71
C PRO A 97 -15.17 -12.65 27.35
N GLU A 98 -16.03 -12.93 26.37
CA GLU A 98 -17.16 -12.08 26.00
C GLU A 98 -18.02 -11.76 27.24
N PRO A 99 -18.42 -10.50 27.49
CA PRO A 99 -19.34 -10.22 28.58
C PRO A 99 -20.71 -10.83 28.27
N GLU A 100 -21.15 -11.73 29.16
CA GLU A 100 -22.44 -12.41 29.12
C GLU A 100 -23.61 -11.45 28.86
N ASN A 101 -24.49 -11.89 27.97
CA ASN A 101 -25.73 -11.26 27.52
C ASN A 101 -26.43 -10.44 28.62
N THR A 102 -26.36 -9.12 28.51
CA THR A 102 -27.28 -8.23 29.23
C THR A 102 -28.61 -8.25 28.49
N VAL A 103 -29.51 -9.16 28.87
CA VAL A 103 -30.91 -9.12 28.44
C VAL A 103 -31.56 -7.85 28.95
N VAL A 104 -31.68 -6.85 28.08
CA VAL A 104 -32.48 -5.65 28.38
C VAL A 104 -33.95 -6.05 28.28
N ALA A 105 -34.59 -6.25 29.45
CA ALA A 105 -36.03 -6.49 29.50
C ALA A 105 -36.79 -5.26 29.00
N MET A 106 -37.38 -5.35 27.81
CA MET A 106 -38.29 -4.33 27.28
C MET A 106 -39.55 -4.29 28.14
N ARG A 107 -39.83 -3.16 28.80
CA ARG A 107 -41.12 -2.93 29.48
C ARG A 107 -42.22 -2.71 28.42
N PRO A 108 -43.39 -3.35 28.55
CA PRO A 108 -44.49 -3.13 27.61
C PRO A 108 -45.03 -1.70 27.75
N ARG A 109 -45.17 -1.01 26.61
CA ARG A 109 -45.86 0.28 26.51
C ARG A 109 -47.35 0.06 26.79
N ALA A 110 -47.86 0.65 27.86
CA ALA A 110 -49.30 0.77 28.10
C ALA A 110 -49.91 1.65 26.99
N LYS A 111 -50.88 1.11 26.26
CA LYS A 111 -51.70 1.88 25.33
C LYS A 111 -52.90 2.43 26.09
N GLY A 112 -52.95 3.75 26.24
CA GLY A 112 -54.17 4.51 26.45
C GLY A 112 -54.73 4.99 25.11
#